data_AF-A0A7L9BVC0-F1
#
_entry.id   AF-A0A7L9BVC0-F1
#
_cell.length_a   1.000
_cell.length_b   1.000
_cell.length_c   1.000
_cell.angle_alpha   90.00
_cell.angle_beta   90.00
_cell.angle_gamma   90.00
#
_symmetry.space_group_name_H-M   'P 1'
#
loop_
_entity.id
_entity.type
_entity.pdbx_description
1 polymer ?
#
loop_
_entity_poly.entity_id
_entity_poly.type
_entity_poly.pdbx_seq_one_letter_code
_entity_poly.pdbx_strand_id
1 'polypeptide(L)'
;MIRDLSSPVYRTRERAAAQLMDAGEQALPALKQLFESPAGFDTRRRIKQIALEIYLTTHVAPPRAFLGISHLGRAGRTSDDARIPVWGTGLLITDVFTGSAADVGDIRRGDIILMLDGKPSIGEYEATNFTEQIGRRRPGAPCTVGLLRDGEGLYLREGNSPGFDPAELAACKYEKVRTEDDPRVLPGTTALRLIDPSGLNPKSPLVRGDLILALDDELLDADAEDGGIGNWAKKRPPASPTQMMEPNPLPPGIGVRKKSRASAQILRGGTWHTKTVRLGRWPSYLNDWLARSRNLDGASAAAALEGFEAWWGATFDPKGRFSERADGDQRWRMSGSSLSD
;
A
#
# COMPACT_ATOMS: atom_id res chain seq x y z
N MET A 1 -13.79 -10.22 27.16
CA MET A 1 -12.45 -9.59 26.98
C MET A 1 -11.38 -10.28 27.82
N ILE A 2 -11.29 -10.07 29.15
CA ILE A 2 -10.14 -10.61 29.90
C ILE A 2 -10.08 -12.15 29.97
N ARG A 3 -11.24 -12.81 30.05
CA ARG A 3 -11.36 -14.29 29.99
C ARG A 3 -10.92 -14.87 28.66
N ASP A 4 -10.95 -14.06 27.59
CA ASP A 4 -10.63 -14.49 26.24
C ASP A 4 -9.11 -14.56 25.99
N LEU A 5 -8.29 -14.01 26.89
CA LEU A 5 -6.82 -14.12 26.84
C LEU A 5 -6.31 -15.55 26.97
N SER A 6 -7.10 -16.45 27.57
CA SER A 6 -6.80 -17.88 27.68
C SER A 6 -7.59 -18.74 26.69
N SER A 7 -8.31 -18.14 25.74
CA SER A 7 -9.07 -18.89 24.72
C SER A 7 -8.15 -19.83 23.93
N PRO A 8 -8.54 -21.05 23.54
CA PRO A 8 -7.73 -21.88 22.63
C PRO A 8 -7.69 -21.32 21.20
N VAL A 9 -8.62 -20.44 20.84
CA VAL A 9 -8.71 -19.82 19.50
C VAL A 9 -7.78 -18.61 19.41
N TYR A 10 -6.76 -18.69 18.55
CA TYR A 10 -5.76 -17.64 18.37
C TYR A 10 -6.37 -16.26 18.09
N ARG A 11 -7.27 -16.16 17.10
CA ARG A 11 -7.93 -14.90 16.72
C ARG A 11 -8.69 -14.26 17.89
N THR A 12 -9.27 -15.07 18.76
CA THR A 12 -10.00 -14.60 19.94
C THR A 12 -9.04 -14.00 20.97
N ARG A 13 -7.89 -14.67 21.23
CA ARG A 13 -6.85 -14.14 22.13
C ARG A 13 -6.26 -12.83 21.61
N GLU A 14 -5.93 -12.76 20.32
CA GLU A 14 -5.35 -11.56 19.70
C GLU A 14 -6.30 -10.36 19.75
N ARG A 15 -7.59 -10.58 19.43
CA ARG A 15 -8.61 -9.54 19.53
C ARG A 15 -8.74 -9.04 20.97
N ALA A 16 -8.77 -9.95 21.94
CA ALA A 16 -8.88 -9.59 23.36
C ALA A 16 -7.67 -8.79 23.83
N ALA A 17 -6.46 -9.19 23.44
CA ALA A 17 -5.23 -8.47 23.77
C ALA A 17 -5.24 -7.05 23.18
N ALA A 18 -5.60 -6.90 21.90
CA ALA A 18 -5.71 -5.59 21.27
C ALA A 18 -6.71 -4.66 21.98
N GLN A 19 -7.88 -5.18 22.35
CA GLN A 19 -8.89 -4.40 23.07
C GLN A 19 -8.43 -4.00 24.48
N LEU A 20 -7.67 -4.85 25.18
CA LEU A 20 -7.09 -4.51 26.49
C LEU A 20 -5.99 -3.46 26.37
N MET A 21 -5.18 -3.50 25.31
CA MET A 21 -4.21 -2.45 25.00
C MET A 21 -4.91 -1.12 24.71
N ASP A 22 -6.03 -1.14 23.98
CA ASP A 22 -6.85 0.05 23.70
C ASP A 22 -7.51 0.63 24.96
N ALA A 23 -7.90 -0.22 25.92
CA ALA A 23 -8.43 0.23 27.20
C ALA A 23 -7.38 0.94 28.08
N GLY A 24 -6.08 0.82 27.75
CA GLY A 24 -5.01 1.53 28.44
C GLY A 24 -4.94 1.17 29.92
N GLU A 25 -4.66 2.17 30.76
CA GLU A 25 -4.51 2.00 32.22
C GLU A 25 -5.75 1.39 32.90
N GLN A 26 -6.95 1.57 32.32
CA GLN A 26 -8.20 1.00 32.86
C GLN A 26 -8.19 -0.54 32.85
N ALA A 27 -7.38 -1.17 32.00
CA ALA A 27 -7.24 -2.63 31.96
C ALA A 27 -6.34 -3.18 33.07
N LEU A 28 -5.45 -2.36 33.65
CA LEU A 28 -4.40 -2.82 34.56
C LEU A 28 -4.92 -3.56 35.81
N PRO A 29 -5.97 -3.09 36.52
CA PRO A 29 -6.47 -3.79 37.71
C PRO A 29 -6.94 -5.21 37.39
N ALA A 30 -7.67 -5.37 36.28
CA ALA A 30 -8.18 -6.67 35.85
C ALA A 30 -7.04 -7.60 35.40
N LEU A 31 -6.06 -7.07 34.66
CA LEU A 31 -4.86 -7.81 34.23
C LEU A 31 -4.06 -8.33 35.42
N LYS A 32 -3.89 -7.49 36.46
CA LYS A 32 -3.18 -7.87 37.69
C LYS A 32 -3.91 -9.00 38.41
N GLN A 33 -5.22 -8.89 38.58
CA GLN A 33 -6.04 -9.95 39.19
C GLN A 33 -5.91 -11.28 38.43
N LEU A 34 -5.92 -11.24 37.09
CA LEU A 34 -5.74 -12.45 36.28
C LEU A 34 -4.33 -13.03 36.41
N PHE A 35 -3.29 -12.18 36.49
CA PHE A 35 -1.91 -12.61 36.64
C PHE A 35 -1.66 -13.35 37.97
N GLU A 36 -2.25 -12.85 39.05
CA GLU A 36 -2.18 -13.46 40.39
C GLU A 36 -2.91 -14.81 40.48
N SER A 37 -3.87 -15.06 39.57
CA SER A 37 -4.56 -16.34 39.45
C SER A 37 -3.64 -17.45 38.88
N PRO A 38 -4.01 -18.75 39.03
CA PRO A 38 -3.27 -19.87 38.42
C PRO A 38 -3.49 -19.98 36.90
N ALA A 39 -3.31 -18.85 36.20
CA ALA A 39 -3.31 -18.76 34.75
C ALA A 39 -2.07 -19.47 34.17
N GLY A 40 -2.24 -20.07 32.98
CA GLY A 40 -1.14 -20.73 32.27
C GLY A 40 -0.08 -19.75 31.78
N PHE A 41 1.09 -20.28 31.42
CA PHE A 41 2.25 -19.53 30.96
C PHE A 41 1.94 -18.55 29.81
N ASP A 42 1.23 -18.99 28.75
CA ASP A 42 0.87 -18.11 27.62
C ASP A 42 0.06 -16.90 28.07
N THR A 43 -0.92 -17.12 28.95
CA THR A 43 -1.76 -16.04 29.46
C THR A 43 -0.94 -15.05 30.27
N ARG A 44 -0.02 -15.50 31.13
CA ARG A 44 0.86 -14.62 31.90
C ARG A 44 1.82 -13.83 31.00
N ARG A 45 2.43 -14.47 30.00
CA ARG A 45 3.27 -13.81 28.99
C ARG A 45 2.48 -12.73 28.22
N ARG A 46 1.24 -13.04 27.85
CA ARG A 46 0.35 -12.11 27.14
C ARG A 46 -0.08 -10.94 28.03
N ILE A 47 -0.29 -11.16 29.33
CA ILE A 47 -0.51 -10.07 30.29
C ILE A 47 0.71 -9.15 30.34
N LYS A 48 1.93 -9.70 30.45
CA LYS A 48 3.17 -8.90 30.41
C LYS A 48 3.28 -8.08 29.12
N GLN A 49 2.95 -8.67 27.98
CA GLN A 49 2.93 -7.98 26.68
C GLN A 49 1.92 -6.83 26.64
N ILE A 50 0.70 -7.02 27.15
CA ILE A 50 -0.33 -5.98 27.20
C ILE A 50 0.10 -4.86 28.17
N ALA A 51 0.63 -5.22 29.34
CA ALA A 51 1.13 -4.27 30.32
C ALA A 51 2.31 -3.44 29.77
N LEU A 52 3.22 -4.07 29.03
CA LEU A 52 4.29 -3.38 28.30
C LEU A 52 3.73 -2.34 27.35
N GLU A 53 2.75 -2.70 26.53
CA GLU A 53 2.16 -1.77 25.57
C GLU A 53 1.47 -0.57 26.24
N ILE A 54 0.75 -0.82 27.35
CA ILE A 54 0.10 0.24 28.15
C ILE A 54 1.16 1.15 28.77
N TYR A 55 2.20 0.57 29.38
CA TYR A 55 3.29 1.32 30.01
C TYR A 55 3.99 2.22 28.99
N LEU A 56 4.42 1.66 27.85
CA LEU A 56 5.12 2.42 26.81
C LEU A 56 4.26 3.55 26.25
N THR A 57 2.97 3.30 26.04
CA THR A 57 2.02 4.31 25.56
C THR A 57 1.84 5.46 26.55
N THR A 58 1.87 5.16 27.84
CA THR A 58 1.64 6.12 28.93
C THR A 58 2.90 6.94 29.25
N HIS A 59 4.06 6.28 29.28
CA HIS A 59 5.30 6.88 29.82
C HIS A 59 6.33 7.26 28.75
N VAL A 60 6.18 6.79 27.51
CA VAL A 60 7.19 7.00 26.46
C VAL A 60 6.61 7.81 25.31
N ALA A 61 5.72 7.22 24.54
CA ALA A 61 5.01 7.83 23.40
C ALA A 61 3.93 6.86 22.94
N PRO A 62 2.84 7.24 22.25
CA PRO A 62 1.89 6.30 21.64
C PRO A 62 2.49 5.56 20.42
N PRO A 63 1.97 4.37 20.05
CA PRO A 63 2.57 3.60 18.97
C PRO A 63 2.13 4.22 17.64
N ARG A 64 3.01 4.12 16.64
CA ARG A 64 2.67 4.52 15.27
C ARG A 64 1.51 3.67 14.76
N ALA A 65 0.60 4.28 14.02
CA ALA A 65 -0.46 3.53 13.36
C ALA A 65 0.11 2.70 12.20
N PHE A 66 -0.57 1.61 11.89
CA PHE A 66 -0.09 0.59 10.97
C PHE A 66 -1.21 0.11 10.06
N LEU A 67 -0.98 0.15 8.75
CA LEU A 67 -1.93 -0.40 7.78
C LEU A 67 -1.81 -1.93 7.67
N GLY A 68 -0.59 -2.49 7.77
CA GLY A 68 -0.41 -3.93 7.62
C GLY A 68 -0.13 -4.40 6.21
N ILE A 69 0.69 -3.67 5.47
CA ILE A 69 1.12 -4.04 4.13
C ILE A 69 2.65 -4.07 4.04
N SER A 70 3.15 -4.91 3.15
CA SER A 70 4.50 -4.80 2.61
C SER A 70 4.44 -4.17 1.22
N HIS A 71 5.47 -3.39 0.88
CA HIS A 71 5.62 -2.77 -0.43
C HIS A 71 7.09 -2.78 -0.84
N LEU A 72 7.41 -2.32 -2.05
CA LEU A 72 8.76 -2.34 -2.64
C LEU A 72 9.83 -1.49 -1.90
N GLY A 73 9.51 -0.89 -0.76
CA GLY A 73 10.40 0.05 -0.05
C GLY A 73 10.59 1.41 -0.74
N ARG A 74 10.12 1.57 -1.99
CA ARG A 74 10.12 2.81 -2.78
C ARG A 74 8.78 3.04 -3.45
N ALA A 75 8.59 4.24 -3.98
CA ALA A 75 7.44 4.57 -4.80
C ALA A 75 7.57 3.85 -6.16
N GLY A 76 6.50 3.19 -6.58
CA GLY A 76 6.39 2.59 -7.90
C GLY A 76 6.07 3.65 -8.94
N ARG A 77 6.55 3.43 -10.17
CA ARG A 77 6.34 4.29 -11.34
C ARG A 77 5.80 3.46 -12.51
N THR A 78 5.37 4.11 -13.59
CA THR A 78 4.86 3.44 -14.81
C THR A 78 5.84 2.42 -15.40
N SER A 79 7.15 2.64 -15.24
CA SER A 79 8.18 1.69 -15.68
C SER A 79 8.23 0.41 -14.85
N ASP A 80 7.77 0.45 -13.60
CA ASP A 80 7.68 -0.72 -12.72
C ASP A 80 6.39 -1.49 -12.96
N ASP A 81 5.29 -0.76 -13.15
CA ASP A 81 3.96 -1.29 -13.46
C ASP A 81 3.19 -0.25 -14.28
N ALA A 82 2.84 -0.59 -15.51
CA ALA A 82 2.21 0.34 -16.45
C ALA A 82 0.80 0.79 -16.04
N ARG A 83 0.21 0.16 -15.00
CA ARG A 83 -1.04 0.61 -14.38
C ARG A 83 -0.86 1.87 -13.52
N ILE A 84 0.38 2.19 -13.12
CA ILE A 84 0.70 3.40 -12.35
C ILE A 84 0.71 4.59 -13.31
N PRO A 85 -0.09 5.65 -13.06
CA PRO A 85 -0.14 6.81 -13.96
C PRO A 85 1.22 7.50 -14.14
N VAL A 86 1.54 7.90 -15.38
CA VAL A 86 2.83 8.54 -15.75
C VAL A 86 3.15 9.84 -15.01
N TRP A 87 2.12 10.56 -14.58
CA TRP A 87 2.20 11.81 -13.83
C TRP A 87 2.20 11.60 -12.30
N GLY A 88 2.21 10.35 -11.86
CA GLY A 88 2.13 10.00 -10.45
C GLY A 88 3.04 8.84 -10.06
N THR A 89 2.87 8.43 -8.81
CA THR A 89 3.52 7.25 -8.25
C THR A 89 2.50 6.38 -7.55
N GLY A 90 2.85 5.12 -7.24
CA GLY A 90 1.98 4.21 -6.51
C GLY A 90 2.71 3.38 -5.48
N LEU A 91 2.00 2.92 -4.46
CA LEU A 91 2.50 1.92 -3.51
C LEU A 91 2.03 0.54 -3.96
N LEU A 92 2.93 -0.21 -4.61
CA LEU A 92 2.66 -1.58 -5.03
C LEU A 92 2.71 -2.53 -3.82
N ILE A 93 1.58 -3.16 -3.52
CA ILE A 93 1.46 -4.06 -2.37
C ILE A 93 2.06 -5.42 -2.72
N THR A 94 3.11 -5.79 -2.01
CA THR A 94 3.81 -7.08 -2.18
C THR A 94 3.29 -8.15 -1.25
N ASP A 95 2.77 -7.77 -0.08
CA ASP A 95 2.15 -8.69 0.86
C ASP A 95 1.20 -7.95 1.81
N VAL A 96 0.29 -8.69 2.44
CA VAL A 96 -0.67 -8.18 3.43
C VAL A 96 -0.60 -9.03 4.69
N PHE A 97 -0.29 -8.41 5.82
CA PHE A 97 -0.17 -9.13 7.08
C PHE A 97 -1.55 -9.60 7.56
N THR A 98 -1.70 -10.90 7.81
CA THR A 98 -2.96 -11.49 8.30
C THR A 98 -3.40 -10.84 9.62
N GLY A 99 -4.69 -10.52 9.73
CA GLY A 99 -5.29 -9.88 10.89
C GLY A 99 -5.00 -8.37 11.01
N SER A 100 -4.30 -7.79 10.04
CA SER A 100 -4.02 -6.36 10.02
C SER A 100 -5.20 -5.51 9.50
N ALA A 101 -5.06 -4.18 9.56
CA ALA A 101 -6.07 -3.26 9.06
C ALA A 101 -6.31 -3.41 7.55
N ALA A 102 -5.27 -3.70 6.77
CA ALA A 102 -5.35 -3.97 5.34
C ALA A 102 -6.11 -5.27 5.05
N ASP A 103 -5.81 -6.35 5.76
CA ASP A 103 -6.50 -7.64 5.63
C ASP A 103 -8.01 -7.48 5.93
N VAL A 104 -8.34 -6.85 7.06
CA VAL A 104 -9.73 -6.54 7.43
C VAL A 104 -10.41 -5.62 6.40
N GLY A 105 -9.64 -4.71 5.81
CA GLY A 105 -10.09 -3.80 4.76
C GLY A 105 -10.28 -4.43 3.38
N ASP A 106 -10.01 -5.74 3.24
CA ASP A 106 -9.95 -6.43 1.95
C ASP A 106 -9.00 -5.70 0.98
N ILE A 107 -7.84 -5.26 1.48
CA ILE A 107 -6.69 -4.86 0.66
C ILE A 107 -5.85 -6.10 0.44
N ARG A 108 -5.32 -6.29 -0.77
CA ARG A 108 -4.70 -7.55 -1.20
C ARG A 108 -3.33 -7.30 -1.83
N ARG A 109 -2.51 -8.35 -1.84
CA ARG A 109 -1.29 -8.40 -2.65
C ARG A 109 -1.64 -8.15 -4.13
N GLY A 110 -0.82 -7.33 -4.79
CA GLY A 110 -1.02 -6.95 -6.21
C GLY A 110 -1.88 -5.71 -6.42
N ASP A 111 -2.56 -5.22 -5.39
CA ASP A 111 -3.20 -3.90 -5.42
C ASP A 111 -2.13 -2.79 -5.51
N ILE A 112 -2.50 -1.68 -6.13
CA ILE A 112 -1.68 -0.47 -6.22
C ILE A 112 -2.42 0.65 -5.50
N ILE A 113 -1.86 1.14 -4.39
CA ILE A 113 -2.40 2.31 -3.70
C ILE A 113 -1.94 3.56 -4.44
N LEU A 114 -2.90 4.37 -4.89
CA LEU A 114 -2.68 5.62 -5.61
C LEU A 114 -3.21 6.84 -4.84
N MET A 115 -4.03 6.64 -3.80
CA MET A 115 -4.57 7.73 -2.98
C MET A 115 -4.64 7.38 -1.50
N LEU A 116 -4.43 8.39 -0.67
CA LEU A 116 -4.64 8.33 0.77
C LEU A 116 -5.51 9.51 1.21
N ASP A 117 -6.66 9.23 1.81
CA ASP A 117 -7.66 10.21 2.28
C ASP A 117 -8.02 11.27 1.23
N GLY A 118 -8.32 10.82 0.02
CA GLY A 118 -8.69 11.69 -1.09
C GLY A 118 -7.52 12.42 -1.74
N LYS A 119 -6.28 12.24 -1.25
CA LYS A 119 -5.08 12.87 -1.82
C LYS A 119 -4.32 11.88 -2.71
N PRO A 120 -4.20 12.14 -4.02
CA PRO A 120 -3.47 11.28 -4.94
C PRO A 120 -1.96 11.50 -4.86
N SER A 121 -1.18 10.45 -5.16
CA SER A 121 0.29 10.53 -5.20
C SER A 121 0.81 11.08 -6.52
N ILE A 122 0.82 12.41 -6.65
CA ILE A 122 1.21 13.15 -7.86
C ILE A 122 2.35 14.13 -7.59
N GLY A 123 3.18 14.38 -8.60
CA GLY A 123 4.28 15.34 -8.52
C GLY A 123 5.23 15.06 -7.35
N GLU A 124 5.47 16.07 -6.51
CA GLU A 124 6.34 15.97 -5.33
C GLU A 124 5.75 15.10 -4.20
N TYR A 125 4.45 14.82 -4.24
CA TYR A 125 3.77 14.02 -3.23
C TYR A 125 3.81 12.54 -3.60
N GLU A 126 4.99 11.93 -3.46
CA GLU A 126 5.20 10.51 -3.78
C GLU A 126 4.40 9.57 -2.85
N ALA A 127 4.03 8.39 -3.36
CA ALA A 127 3.26 7.38 -2.62
C ALA A 127 3.98 6.86 -1.36
N THR A 128 5.32 6.92 -1.31
CA THR A 128 6.11 6.61 -0.09
C THR A 128 5.74 7.50 1.09
N ASN A 129 5.25 8.72 0.85
CA ASN A 129 4.74 9.61 1.89
C ASN A 129 3.51 9.04 2.61
N PHE A 130 2.78 8.08 2.00
CA PHE A 130 1.63 7.46 2.65
C PHE A 130 2.04 6.67 3.89
N THR A 131 3.17 5.95 3.84
CA THR A 131 3.68 5.16 4.97
C THR A 131 3.97 6.06 6.18
N GLU A 132 4.59 7.21 5.95
CA GLU A 132 4.89 8.18 7.01
C GLU A 132 3.62 8.83 7.55
N GLN A 133 2.67 9.20 6.68
CA GLN A 133 1.40 9.78 7.09
C GLN A 133 0.49 8.84 7.85
N ILE A 134 0.47 7.56 7.49
CA ILE A 134 -0.20 6.52 8.27
C ILE A 134 0.49 6.43 9.62
N GLY A 135 1.82 6.32 9.66
CA GLY A 135 2.58 6.16 10.90
C GLY A 135 2.39 7.30 11.93
N ARG A 136 2.15 8.53 11.47
CA ARG A 136 1.91 9.70 12.35
C ARG A 136 0.52 9.73 12.98
N ARG A 137 -0.39 8.84 12.58
CA ARG A 137 -1.75 8.80 13.13
C ARG A 137 -1.81 7.98 14.39
N ARG A 138 -2.92 8.16 15.11
CA ARG A 138 -3.29 7.28 16.22
C ARG A 138 -3.79 5.94 15.66
N PRO A 139 -3.41 4.80 16.27
CA PRO A 139 -4.11 3.54 16.02
C PRO A 139 -5.62 3.70 16.22
N GLY A 140 -6.40 2.95 15.45
CA GLY A 140 -7.87 3.03 15.41
C GLY A 140 -8.43 4.22 14.63
N ALA A 141 -7.59 5.18 14.22
CA ALA A 141 -8.03 6.27 13.35
C ALA A 141 -8.55 5.71 12.01
N PRO A 142 -9.67 6.25 11.49
CA PRO A 142 -10.11 5.92 10.15
C PRO A 142 -9.10 6.42 9.12
N CYS A 143 -8.95 5.67 8.03
CA CYS A 143 -8.10 6.01 6.91
C CYS A 143 -8.75 5.48 5.63
N THR A 144 -8.84 6.33 4.62
CA THR A 144 -9.39 5.97 3.31
C THR A 144 -8.24 5.73 2.34
N VAL A 145 -8.25 4.58 1.68
CA VAL A 145 -7.23 4.18 0.70
C VAL A 145 -7.91 4.04 -0.65
N GLY A 146 -7.44 4.81 -1.63
CA GLY A 146 -7.83 4.63 -3.03
C GLY A 146 -6.81 3.74 -3.73
N LEU A 147 -7.28 2.62 -4.26
CA LEU A 147 -6.42 1.62 -4.89
C LEU A 147 -7.01 1.11 -6.20
N LEU A 148 -6.11 0.71 -7.09
CA LEU A 148 -6.42 -0.02 -8.31
C LEU A 148 -6.11 -1.51 -8.08
N ARG A 149 -7.10 -2.35 -8.37
CA ARG A 149 -7.00 -3.81 -8.30
C ARG A 149 -7.09 -4.41 -9.69
N ASP A 150 -6.28 -5.44 -9.93
CA ASP A 150 -6.21 -6.18 -11.19
C ASP A 150 -5.94 -5.25 -12.40
N GLY A 151 -6.38 -5.66 -13.59
CA GLY A 151 -6.19 -4.94 -14.84
C GLY A 151 -4.80 -5.10 -15.44
N GLU A 152 -4.64 -4.54 -16.64
CA GLU A 152 -3.40 -4.53 -17.40
C GLU A 152 -3.12 -3.09 -17.82
N GLY A 153 -1.93 -2.60 -17.49
CA GLY A 153 -1.43 -1.33 -18.01
C GLY A 153 -0.63 -1.57 -19.28
N LEU A 154 -0.87 -0.77 -20.32
CA LEU A 154 -0.04 -0.75 -21.52
C LEU A 154 0.59 0.63 -21.64
N TYR A 155 1.86 0.66 -21.96
CA TYR A 155 2.57 1.89 -22.28
C TYR A 155 3.06 1.78 -23.73
N LEU A 156 2.28 2.37 -24.63
CA LEU A 156 2.50 2.28 -26.07
C LEU A 156 3.42 3.41 -26.52
N ARG A 157 4.39 3.10 -27.38
CA ARG A 157 5.33 4.10 -27.92
C ARG A 157 5.56 3.88 -29.40
N GLU A 158 5.47 4.95 -30.17
CA GLU A 158 5.66 4.98 -31.62
C GLU A 158 7.01 4.37 -32.01
N GLY A 159 6.98 3.42 -32.96
CA GLY A 159 8.17 2.69 -33.41
C GLY A 159 8.73 1.65 -32.43
N ASN A 160 8.17 1.51 -31.22
CA ASN A 160 8.53 0.48 -30.24
C ASN A 160 7.40 -0.52 -30.00
N SER A 161 6.16 -0.05 -30.06
CA SER A 161 4.97 -0.87 -29.85
C SER A 161 4.43 -1.36 -31.20
N PRO A 162 4.27 -2.67 -31.40
CA PRO A 162 3.71 -3.21 -32.64
C PRO A 162 2.35 -2.59 -32.97
N GLY A 163 2.20 -2.09 -34.21
CA GLY A 163 0.93 -1.57 -34.71
C GLY A 163 0.45 -0.28 -34.04
N PHE A 164 1.28 0.43 -33.26
CA PHE A 164 0.90 1.70 -32.66
C PHE A 164 1.26 2.87 -33.57
N ASP A 165 0.24 3.56 -34.08
CA ASP A 165 0.34 4.79 -34.86
C ASP A 165 -0.56 5.89 -34.23
N PRO A 166 -0.03 7.11 -33.98
CA PRO A 166 -0.79 8.19 -33.36
C PRO A 166 -1.98 8.70 -34.19
N ALA A 167 -1.86 8.71 -35.51
CA ALA A 167 -2.91 9.18 -36.39
C ALA A 167 -4.04 8.15 -36.50
N GLU A 168 -3.71 6.85 -36.58
CA GLU A 168 -4.69 5.77 -36.49
C GLU A 168 -5.42 5.77 -35.14
N LEU A 169 -4.68 5.98 -34.04
CA LEU A 169 -5.28 6.12 -32.71
C LEU A 169 -6.26 7.30 -32.68
N ALA A 170 -5.80 8.51 -33.03
CA ALA A 170 -6.64 9.70 -32.98
C ALA A 170 -7.88 9.65 -33.90
N ALA A 171 -7.85 8.81 -34.95
CA ALA A 171 -8.99 8.60 -35.84
C ALA A 171 -10.06 7.64 -35.29
N CYS A 172 -9.79 6.94 -34.19
CA CYS A 172 -10.76 6.05 -33.54
C CYS A 172 -11.91 6.82 -32.87
N LYS A 173 -12.97 6.10 -32.47
CA LYS A 173 -14.08 6.69 -31.73
C LYS A 173 -13.91 6.50 -30.23
N TYR A 174 -14.17 7.57 -29.49
CA TYR A 174 -13.98 7.64 -28.04
C TYR A 174 -15.21 8.16 -27.33
N GLU A 175 -15.33 7.76 -26.07
CA GLU A 175 -16.20 8.38 -25.08
C GLU A 175 -15.29 9.01 -24.00
N LYS A 176 -15.44 10.31 -23.76
CA LYS A 176 -14.76 10.98 -22.66
C LYS A 176 -15.42 10.57 -21.35
N VAL A 177 -14.64 10.03 -20.42
CA VAL A 177 -15.15 9.47 -19.16
C VAL A 177 -14.38 10.03 -17.96
N ARG A 178 -15.11 10.19 -16.85
CA ARG A 178 -14.58 10.53 -15.54
C ARG A 178 -14.85 9.42 -14.53
N THR A 179 -14.45 9.61 -13.28
CA THR A 179 -14.64 8.62 -12.21
C THR A 179 -16.11 8.24 -11.99
N GLU A 180 -17.04 9.18 -12.23
CA GLU A 180 -18.48 8.96 -12.19
C GLU A 180 -18.99 8.03 -13.30
N ASP A 181 -18.31 8.00 -14.46
CA ASP A 181 -18.71 7.20 -15.65
C ASP A 181 -17.96 5.87 -15.74
N ASP A 182 -16.76 5.81 -15.18
CA ASP A 182 -15.91 4.64 -15.17
C ASP A 182 -15.10 4.57 -13.87
N PRO A 183 -15.29 3.53 -13.05
CA PRO A 183 -14.60 3.44 -11.76
C PRO A 183 -13.09 3.44 -11.93
N ARG A 184 -12.54 2.97 -13.05
CA ARG A 184 -11.08 2.86 -13.28
C ARG A 184 -10.37 4.22 -13.36
N VAL A 185 -11.11 5.31 -13.59
CA VAL A 185 -10.53 6.66 -13.76
C VAL A 185 -10.25 7.28 -12.40
N LEU A 186 -9.04 7.81 -12.22
CA LEU A 186 -8.66 8.44 -10.95
C LEU A 186 -9.53 9.67 -10.68
N PRO A 187 -10.02 9.86 -9.44
CA PRO A 187 -10.73 11.07 -9.05
C PRO A 187 -10.00 12.36 -9.46
N GLY A 188 -10.72 13.25 -10.15
CA GLY A 188 -10.18 14.53 -10.62
C GLY A 188 -9.44 14.47 -11.96
N THR A 189 -9.36 13.30 -12.61
CA THR A 189 -8.78 13.16 -13.96
C THR A 189 -9.83 12.79 -15.00
N THR A 190 -9.41 12.78 -16.26
CA THR A 190 -10.25 12.38 -17.39
C THR A 190 -9.55 11.26 -18.17
N ALA A 191 -10.32 10.34 -18.73
CA ALA A 191 -9.85 9.31 -19.64
C ALA A 191 -10.67 9.31 -20.94
N LEU A 192 -10.13 8.71 -22.00
CA LEU A 192 -10.89 8.37 -23.20
C LEU A 192 -11.12 6.86 -23.25
N ARG A 193 -12.37 6.44 -23.23
CA ARG A 193 -12.75 5.05 -23.43
C ARG A 193 -12.85 4.76 -24.93
N LEU A 194 -12.06 3.81 -25.42
CA LEU A 194 -12.07 3.40 -26.82
C LEU A 194 -13.37 2.65 -27.15
N ILE A 195 -14.22 3.23 -28.01
CA ILE A 195 -15.52 2.67 -28.39
C ILE A 195 -15.43 1.85 -29.66
N ASP A 196 -14.63 2.31 -30.63
CA ASP A 196 -14.50 1.67 -31.94
C ASP A 196 -13.02 1.65 -32.38
N PRO A 197 -12.34 0.49 -32.28
CA PRO A 197 -10.94 0.33 -32.67
C PRO A 197 -10.76 -0.03 -34.16
N SER A 198 -11.80 0.01 -35.00
CA SER A 198 -11.76 -0.54 -36.36
C SER A 198 -10.72 0.09 -37.28
N GLY A 199 -10.26 1.31 -36.98
CA GLY A 199 -9.24 2.04 -37.74
C GLY A 199 -7.79 1.68 -37.39
N LEU A 200 -7.57 0.85 -36.37
CA LEU A 200 -6.23 0.50 -35.92
C LEU A 200 -5.59 -0.60 -36.75
N ASN A 201 -4.26 -0.53 -36.88
CA ASN A 201 -3.45 -1.63 -37.37
C ASN A 201 -3.83 -2.95 -36.69
N PRO A 202 -4.00 -4.08 -37.42
CA PRO A 202 -4.33 -5.38 -36.80
C PRO A 202 -3.30 -5.89 -35.79
N LYS A 203 -2.06 -5.38 -35.82
CA LYS A 203 -1.02 -5.68 -34.82
C LYS A 203 -1.10 -4.82 -33.56
N SER A 204 -1.95 -3.79 -33.57
CA SER A 204 -2.18 -2.94 -32.40
C SER A 204 -2.74 -3.80 -31.26
N PRO A 205 -2.22 -3.66 -30.03
CA PRO A 205 -2.74 -4.42 -28.90
C PRO A 205 -4.07 -3.88 -28.40
N LEU A 206 -4.53 -2.71 -28.86
CA LEU A 206 -5.69 -2.00 -28.33
C LEU A 206 -7.01 -2.67 -28.70
N VAL A 207 -7.95 -2.66 -27.75
CA VAL A 207 -9.28 -3.22 -27.92
C VAL A 207 -10.36 -2.26 -27.42
N ARG A 208 -11.60 -2.51 -27.83
CA ARG A 208 -12.76 -1.79 -27.32
C ARG A 208 -12.82 -1.87 -25.79
N GLY A 209 -13.03 -0.73 -25.13
CA GLY A 209 -13.15 -0.59 -23.68
C GLY A 209 -11.84 -0.23 -22.96
N ASP A 210 -10.71 -0.23 -23.68
CA ASP A 210 -9.44 0.29 -23.17
C ASP A 210 -9.57 1.79 -22.84
N LEU A 211 -8.98 2.21 -21.71
CA LEU A 211 -8.94 3.61 -21.30
C LEU A 211 -7.59 4.22 -21.65
N ILE A 212 -7.59 5.30 -22.42
CA ILE A 212 -6.42 6.17 -22.58
C ILE A 212 -6.37 7.11 -21.39
N LEU A 213 -5.27 7.06 -20.63
CA LEU A 213 -5.07 7.86 -19.42
C LEU A 213 -4.16 9.07 -19.63
N ALA A 214 -3.22 8.95 -20.56
CA ALA A 214 -2.22 9.98 -20.83
C ALA A 214 -1.68 9.86 -22.26
N LEU A 215 -1.24 10.99 -22.81
CA LEU A 215 -0.59 11.11 -24.11
C LEU A 215 0.71 11.89 -23.93
N ASP A 216 1.81 11.39 -24.48
CA ASP A 216 3.15 11.98 -24.32
C ASP A 216 3.55 12.27 -22.87
N ASP A 217 3.19 11.36 -21.97
CA ASP A 217 3.41 11.45 -20.52
C ASP A 217 2.65 12.61 -19.82
N GLU A 218 1.70 13.23 -20.52
CA GLU A 218 0.82 14.28 -20.00
C GLU A 218 -0.63 13.80 -19.83
N LEU A 219 -1.32 14.39 -18.86
CA LEU A 219 -2.76 14.18 -18.67
C LEU A 219 -3.54 14.64 -19.90
N LEU A 220 -4.66 13.96 -20.16
CA LEU A 220 -5.61 14.41 -21.17
C LEU A 220 -6.21 15.76 -20.79
N ASP A 221 -6.48 16.57 -21.82
CA ASP A 221 -7.12 17.87 -21.66
C ASP A 221 -8.58 17.68 -21.25
N ALA A 222 -8.92 18.05 -20.01
CA ALA A 222 -10.26 17.87 -19.47
C ALA A 222 -11.31 18.75 -20.17
N ASP A 223 -10.90 19.89 -20.71
CA ASP A 223 -11.76 20.89 -21.33
C ASP A 223 -12.00 20.57 -22.82
N ALA A 224 -11.08 19.87 -23.47
CA ALA A 224 -11.27 19.35 -24.82
C ALA A 224 -12.31 18.22 -24.88
N GLU A 225 -13.19 18.20 -25.89
CA GLU A 225 -14.17 17.12 -26.07
C GLU A 225 -13.51 15.76 -26.34
N ASP A 226 -12.41 15.76 -27.09
CA ASP A 226 -11.64 14.58 -27.48
C ASP A 226 -10.43 14.33 -26.56
N GLY A 227 -10.36 14.98 -25.40
CA GLY A 227 -9.21 14.86 -24.49
C GLY A 227 -7.90 15.43 -25.05
N GLY A 228 -7.94 16.18 -26.16
CA GLY A 228 -6.79 16.73 -26.85
C GLY A 228 -6.11 15.76 -27.83
N ILE A 229 -6.66 14.56 -28.04
CA ILE A 229 -6.03 13.50 -28.86
C ILE A 229 -5.86 13.91 -30.33
N GLY A 230 -6.81 14.64 -30.91
CA GLY A 230 -6.71 15.11 -32.29
C GLY A 230 -5.59 16.13 -32.47
N ASN A 231 -5.42 17.04 -31.52
CA ASN A 231 -4.32 18.00 -31.52
C ASN A 231 -2.97 17.33 -31.25
N TRP A 232 -2.92 16.36 -30.34
CA TRP A 232 -1.74 15.54 -30.07
C TRP A 232 -1.24 14.82 -31.34
N ALA A 233 -2.14 14.23 -32.12
CA ALA A 233 -1.78 13.60 -33.40
C ALA A 233 -1.31 14.63 -34.46
N LYS A 234 -1.98 15.79 -34.57
CA LYS A 234 -1.64 16.84 -35.56
C LYS A 234 -0.32 17.57 -35.28
N LYS A 235 0.13 17.64 -34.01
CA LYS A 235 1.45 18.20 -33.65
C LYS A 235 2.62 17.42 -34.25
N ARG A 236 2.34 16.30 -34.93
CA ARG A 236 3.31 15.39 -35.54
C ARG A 236 3.16 15.46 -37.07
N PRO A 237 4.21 15.83 -37.82
CA PRO A 237 4.14 15.77 -39.28
C PRO A 237 3.93 14.32 -39.74
N PRO A 238 3.17 14.07 -40.83
CA PRO A 238 3.02 12.73 -41.38
C PRO A 238 4.40 12.16 -41.74
N ALA A 239 4.59 10.86 -41.50
CA ALA A 239 5.81 10.19 -41.95
C ALA A 239 5.88 10.24 -43.47
N SER A 240 6.81 11.03 -44.03
CA SER A 240 7.02 11.06 -45.48
C SER A 240 7.60 9.72 -45.96
N PRO A 241 7.01 9.06 -46.98
CA PRO A 241 7.53 7.81 -47.54
C PRO A 241 8.96 7.92 -48.09
N THR A 242 9.39 9.13 -48.43
CA THR A 242 10.66 9.41 -49.11
C THR A 242 11.89 9.43 -48.18
N GLN A 243 11.73 9.38 -46.85
CA GLN A 243 12.86 9.44 -45.91
C GLN A 243 13.57 8.09 -45.68
N MET A 244 13.16 7.02 -46.38
CA MET A 244 13.84 5.71 -46.32
C MET A 244 15.03 5.59 -47.29
N MET A 245 15.34 6.59 -48.12
CA MET A 245 16.42 6.51 -49.11
C MET A 245 17.21 7.82 -49.26
N GLU A 246 17.94 8.25 -48.22
CA GLU A 246 19.15 9.06 -48.45
C GLU A 246 20.22 8.70 -47.41
N PRO A 247 21.41 8.22 -47.81
CA PRO A 247 22.56 8.20 -46.93
C PRO A 247 23.19 9.59 -46.96
N ASN A 248 22.75 10.48 -46.06
CA ASN A 248 23.45 11.77 -45.88
C ASN A 248 24.65 11.57 -44.92
N PRO A 249 25.90 11.81 -45.33
CA PRO A 249 27.02 11.79 -44.41
C PRO A 249 27.00 13.09 -43.59
N LEU A 250 26.55 13.03 -42.33
CA LEU A 250 26.61 14.19 -41.44
C LEU A 250 28.02 14.36 -40.86
N PRO A 251 28.55 15.60 -40.76
CA PRO A 251 29.80 15.87 -40.07
C PRO A 251 29.66 15.68 -38.54
N PRO A 252 30.75 15.34 -37.82
CA PRO A 252 30.70 15.08 -36.39
C PRO A 252 30.48 16.38 -35.62
N GLY A 253 29.33 16.52 -34.93
CA GLY A 253 29.14 17.62 -33.98
C GLY A 253 27.72 18.13 -33.74
N ILE A 254 26.70 17.67 -34.47
CA ILE A 254 25.32 18.11 -34.22
C ILE A 254 24.50 16.90 -33.74
N GLY A 255 24.25 16.85 -32.43
CA GLY A 255 23.34 15.88 -31.85
C GLY A 255 21.97 16.02 -32.51
N VAL A 256 21.55 14.99 -33.25
CA VAL A 256 20.18 14.87 -33.74
C VAL A 256 19.25 14.96 -32.53
N ARG A 257 18.46 16.04 -32.42
CA ARG A 257 17.29 16.05 -31.52
C ARG A 257 16.40 14.90 -31.99
N LYS A 258 16.49 13.73 -31.35
CA LYS A 258 15.52 12.65 -31.54
C LYS A 258 14.14 13.27 -31.30
N LYS A 259 13.31 13.36 -32.34
CA LYS A 259 11.89 13.72 -32.18
C LYS A 259 11.33 12.81 -31.08
N SER A 260 10.69 13.39 -30.07
CA SER A 260 10.02 12.61 -29.04
C SER A 260 8.99 11.70 -29.72
N ARG A 261 9.17 10.39 -29.60
CA ARG A 261 8.24 9.39 -30.14
C ARG A 261 6.93 9.48 -29.38
N ALA A 262 5.80 9.36 -30.08
CA ALA A 262 4.50 9.39 -29.42
C ALA A 262 4.40 8.34 -28.34
N SER A 263 3.75 8.66 -27.22
CA SER A 263 3.34 7.66 -26.26
C SER A 263 1.88 7.80 -25.87
N ALA A 264 1.28 6.67 -25.53
CA ALA A 264 -0.04 6.61 -24.92
C ALA A 264 0.00 5.61 -23.75
N GLN A 265 -0.50 6.04 -22.59
CA GLN A 265 -0.73 5.16 -21.46
C GLN A 265 -2.16 4.65 -21.49
N ILE A 266 -2.31 3.34 -21.38
CA ILE A 266 -3.58 2.64 -21.49
C ILE A 266 -3.83 1.82 -20.22
N LEU A 267 -5.07 1.81 -19.76
CA LEU A 267 -5.54 0.89 -18.73
C LEU A 267 -6.66 0.01 -19.29
N ARG A 268 -6.42 -1.30 -19.26
CA ARG A 268 -7.36 -2.34 -19.64
C ARG A 268 -7.90 -3.05 -18.41
N GLY A 269 -9.23 -3.14 -18.32
CA GLY A 269 -9.88 -3.76 -17.17
C GLY A 269 -9.43 -3.14 -15.84
N GLY A 270 -9.41 -3.96 -14.79
CA GLY A 270 -9.12 -3.50 -13.43
C GLY A 270 -10.33 -2.81 -12.79
N THR A 271 -10.25 -2.60 -11.48
CA THR A 271 -11.32 -1.95 -10.71
C THR A 271 -10.72 -1.02 -9.67
N TRP A 272 -11.25 0.19 -9.60
CA TRP A 272 -10.93 1.11 -8.52
C TRP A 272 -11.73 0.77 -7.28
N HIS A 273 -11.05 0.77 -6.14
CA HIS A 273 -11.67 0.63 -4.85
C HIS A 273 -11.28 1.79 -3.96
N THR A 274 -12.27 2.33 -3.26
CA THR A 274 -12.06 3.20 -2.11
C THR A 274 -12.38 2.40 -0.87
N LYS A 275 -11.34 2.03 -0.11
CA LYS A 275 -11.44 1.23 1.11
C LYS A 275 -11.28 2.14 2.31
N THR A 276 -12.27 2.15 3.22
CA THR A 276 -12.12 2.81 4.52
C THR A 276 -11.73 1.75 5.55
N VAL A 277 -10.58 1.94 6.19
CA VAL A 277 -10.04 1.03 7.20
C VAL A 277 -9.80 1.75 8.52
N ARG A 278 -9.82 0.99 9.62
CA ARG A 278 -9.39 1.46 10.93
C ARG A 278 -7.94 1.02 11.10
N LEU A 279 -7.03 1.98 11.22
CA LEU A 279 -5.60 1.67 11.28
C LEU A 279 -5.28 0.80 12.50
N GLY A 280 -4.40 -0.18 12.31
CA GLY A 280 -3.89 -0.99 13.40
C GLY A 280 -2.81 -0.26 14.20
N ARG A 281 -2.25 -0.96 15.18
CA ARG A 281 -1.04 -0.54 15.89
C ARG A 281 0.17 -1.23 15.30
N TRP A 282 1.31 -0.56 15.28
CA TRP A 282 2.56 -1.22 14.97
C TRP A 282 2.91 -2.24 16.08
N PRO A 283 3.31 -3.49 15.76
CA PRO A 283 3.71 -4.46 16.77
C PRO A 283 4.93 -3.96 17.57
N SER A 284 4.79 -3.85 18.88
CA SER A 284 5.84 -3.35 19.80
C SER A 284 6.56 -4.45 20.58
N TYR A 285 6.05 -5.68 20.52
CA TYR A 285 6.41 -6.81 21.39
C TYR A 285 7.51 -7.73 20.82
N LEU A 286 8.13 -7.33 19.72
CA LEU A 286 9.34 -7.94 19.20
C LEU A 286 10.47 -6.94 19.47
N ASN A 287 11.52 -7.31 20.20
CA ASN A 287 12.54 -6.37 20.70
C ASN A 287 13.13 -5.45 19.62
N ASP A 288 13.29 -5.92 18.39
CA ASP A 288 13.79 -5.11 17.26
C ASP A 288 12.79 -4.08 16.72
N TRP A 289 11.57 -4.05 17.28
CA TRP A 289 10.44 -3.29 16.78
C TRP A 289 10.05 -2.14 17.71
N LEU A 290 10.48 -2.11 18.98
CA LEU A 290 10.15 -1.00 19.89
C LEU A 290 10.58 0.36 19.34
N ALA A 291 11.86 0.47 18.94
CA ALA A 291 12.43 1.70 18.41
C ALA A 291 11.64 2.22 17.20
N ARG A 292 11.33 1.34 16.24
CA ARG A 292 10.57 1.70 15.04
C ARG A 292 9.11 2.02 15.33
N SER A 293 8.48 1.32 16.28
CA SER A 293 7.07 1.51 16.64
C SER A 293 6.78 2.91 17.18
N ARG A 294 7.78 3.58 17.76
CA ARG A 294 7.65 4.88 18.43
C ARG A 294 8.70 5.92 17.98
N ASN A 295 9.47 5.60 16.94
CA ASN A 295 10.58 6.42 16.43
C ASN A 295 11.60 6.81 17.52
N LEU A 296 11.99 5.85 18.35
CA LEU A 296 13.00 6.02 19.39
C LEU A 296 14.38 5.65 18.85
N ASP A 297 15.42 6.29 19.39
CA ASP A 297 16.78 5.77 19.24
C ASP A 297 17.00 4.54 20.15
N GLY A 298 18.14 3.87 19.97
CA GLY A 298 18.46 2.65 20.71
C GLY A 298 18.59 2.87 22.23
N ALA A 299 19.12 4.02 22.65
CA ALA A 299 19.30 4.34 24.07
C ALA A 299 17.95 4.58 24.77
N SER A 300 17.07 5.34 24.12
CA SER A 300 15.72 5.63 24.59
C SER A 300 14.86 4.37 24.63
N ALA A 301 15.00 3.48 23.64
CA ALA A 301 14.34 2.18 23.64
C ALA A 301 14.81 1.29 24.80
N ALA A 302 16.12 1.25 25.08
CA ALA A 302 16.68 0.49 26.19
C ALA A 302 16.20 1.04 27.55
N ALA A 303 16.24 2.37 27.75
CA ALA A 303 15.77 3.03 28.96
C ALA A 303 14.26 2.80 29.21
N ALA A 304 13.45 2.81 28.14
CA ALA A 304 12.03 2.51 28.21
C ALA A 304 11.76 1.07 28.70
N LEU A 305 12.53 0.09 28.21
CA LEU A 305 12.43 -1.31 28.65
C LEU A 305 12.89 -1.49 30.09
N GLU A 306 13.98 -0.84 30.51
CA GLU A 306 14.44 -0.88 31.90
C GLU A 306 13.39 -0.30 32.85
N GLY A 307 12.82 0.86 32.50
CA GLY A 307 11.73 1.47 33.26
C GLY A 307 10.50 0.56 33.34
N PHE A 308 10.15 -0.12 32.25
CA PHE A 308 9.07 -1.10 32.24
C PHE A 308 9.34 -2.28 33.17
N GLU A 309 10.53 -2.88 33.14
CA GLU A 309 10.85 -4.03 33.98
C GLU A 309 10.83 -3.66 35.48
N ALA A 310 11.32 -2.47 35.84
CA ALA A 310 11.23 -1.96 37.21
C ALA A 310 9.77 -1.76 37.65
N TRP A 311 8.96 -1.14 36.79
CA TRP A 311 7.53 -0.95 37.05
C TRP A 311 6.76 -2.27 37.13
N TRP A 312 7.06 -3.23 36.24
CA TRP A 312 6.46 -4.56 36.19
C TRP A 312 6.76 -5.34 37.47
N GLY A 313 8.02 -5.34 37.90
CA GLY A 313 8.44 -5.95 39.15
C GLY A 313 7.70 -5.35 40.35
N ALA A 314 7.56 -4.04 40.43
CA ALA A 314 6.82 -3.40 41.53
C ALA A 314 5.30 -3.66 41.48
N THR A 315 4.72 -3.70 40.28
CA THR A 315 3.26 -3.63 40.09
C THR A 315 2.60 -5.00 39.95
N PHE A 316 3.19 -5.90 39.16
CA PHE A 316 2.64 -7.21 38.79
C PHE A 316 3.35 -8.37 39.49
N ASP A 317 4.68 -8.33 39.60
CA ASP A 317 5.46 -9.43 40.15
C ASP A 317 6.47 -9.02 41.25
N PRO A 318 6.00 -8.47 42.38
CA PRO A 318 6.87 -7.99 43.46
C PRO A 318 7.66 -9.11 44.16
N LYS A 319 7.31 -10.37 43.89
CA LYS A 319 7.96 -11.55 44.45
C LYS A 319 8.88 -12.25 43.44
N GLY A 320 9.01 -11.73 42.21
CA GLY A 320 9.87 -12.28 41.16
C GLY A 320 9.55 -13.73 40.80
N ARG A 321 8.27 -14.12 40.83
CA ARG A 321 7.83 -15.51 40.62
C ARG A 321 7.59 -15.86 39.16
N PHE A 322 7.53 -14.87 38.26
CA PHE A 322 7.30 -15.09 36.85
C PHE A 322 8.59 -15.39 36.11
N SER A 323 8.61 -16.53 35.41
CA SER A 323 9.66 -16.88 34.45
C SER A 323 9.15 -16.60 33.04
N GLU A 324 10.00 -16.01 32.20
CA GLU A 324 9.73 -15.92 30.75
C GLU A 324 9.93 -17.25 30.02
N ARG A 325 10.41 -18.28 30.73
CA ARG A 325 10.53 -19.65 30.23
C ARG A 325 9.31 -20.45 30.65
N ALA A 326 8.86 -21.32 29.74
CA ALA A 326 7.74 -22.21 29.97
C ALA A 326 8.11 -23.47 30.78
N ASP A 327 9.38 -23.61 31.16
CA ASP A 327 9.96 -24.74 31.89
C ASP A 327 9.26 -25.02 33.24
N GLY A 328 8.67 -24.01 33.87
CA GLY A 328 7.89 -24.14 35.10
C GLY A 328 6.40 -24.48 34.93
N ASP A 329 5.84 -24.51 33.72
CA ASP A 329 4.41 -24.78 33.50
C ASP A 329 4.17 -26.21 33.02
N GLN A 330 3.71 -27.08 33.93
CA GLN A 330 3.39 -28.48 33.61
C GLN A 330 2.25 -28.64 32.60
N ARG A 331 1.44 -27.59 32.36
CA ARG A 331 0.38 -27.56 31.33
C ARG A 331 0.94 -27.18 29.96
N TRP A 332 2.13 -26.57 29.91
CA TRP A 332 2.84 -26.26 28.69
C TRP A 332 3.60 -27.49 28.20
N ARG A 333 2.88 -28.39 27.52
CA ARG A 333 3.51 -29.46 26.74
C ARG A 333 3.59 -29.00 25.30
N MET A 334 4.79 -28.94 24.74
CA MET A 334 4.96 -29.08 23.29
C MET A 334 4.39 -30.46 22.95
N SER A 335 3.11 -30.56 22.63
CA SER A 335 2.64 -31.71 21.88
C SER A 335 3.35 -31.61 20.54
N GLY A 336 4.48 -32.32 20.43
CA GLY A 336 5.03 -32.66 19.15
C GLY A 336 3.90 -33.34 18.39
N SER A 337 3.30 -32.61 17.46
CA SER A 337 2.63 -33.26 16.35
C SER A 337 3.75 -34.04 15.70
N SER A 338 3.76 -35.35 15.94
CA SER A 338 4.47 -36.27 15.08
C SER A 338 4.00 -35.96 13.67
N LEU A 339 4.87 -35.33 12.90
CA LEU A 339 4.92 -35.54 11.46
C LEU A 339 5.32 -37.01 11.30
N SER A 340 4.34 -37.88 11.31
CA SER A 340 4.44 -39.28 10.93
C SER A 340 3.16 -39.62 10.19
N ASP A 341 3.36 -39.78 8.88
CA ASP A 341 2.49 -40.18 7.77
C ASP A 341 1.48 -39.15 7.24
#